data_AF-A0A0R3TAB9-F1
#
_entry.id   AF-A0A0R3TAB9-F1
#
_cell.length_a   1.000
_cell.length_b   1.000
_cell.length_c   1.000
_cell.angle_alpha   90.00
_cell.angle_beta   90.00
_cell.angle_gamma   90.00
#
_symmetry.space_group_name_H-M   'P 1'
#
loop_
_entity.id
_entity.type
_entity.pdbx_description
1 polymer ?
#
loop_
_entity_poly.entity_id
_entity_poly.type
_entity_poly.pdbx_seq_one_letter_code
_entity_poly.pdbx_strand_id
1 'polypeptide(L)'
;MADPQQDFVPCFKAGDHRANENLGLLSMHTIWVREHNRIAEELRSLNPHWSGDRLYHEARKIVGALMQSITYRSWLPKILGPRGMEMMGGDSYTGYDSSINPTISNEFATAAFRFGHTLVSPILFRLNENWEAIPEGHLLLHKAFFAPDKMLTDGGMDPILRGLMFHGVRDILRRPSLNPELTERLFAMANQLALDLASLNIQRGRDHGLQHYTAYAYKICGLGSSEAPDSFDDLAERIRDPAIREELRAVYGHPGNIDLFVGGILEDVMPGARMGPTFACIIADQFKRLRAGDRLWYESPGLFTTAQLAELREAGSSLSRVICENGDNITEAQMDAFVRPKSRKDLIPCSQIPKLNLVLWKECPSPSGTPLGLYSDTGVYFDEPLNRRRRSVSSSDTCAMGGSDASILLEDIEEEVDARIKLREHQLKRDKL
;
A
#
# COMPACT_ATOMS: atom_id res chain seq x y z
N MET A 1 29.06 12.89 11.84
CA MET A 1 29.49 14.02 10.99
C MET A 1 29.03 13.68 9.58
N ALA A 2 28.43 14.63 8.85
CA ALA A 2 28.04 14.40 7.45
C ALA A 2 29.26 13.94 6.65
N ASP A 3 29.07 13.00 5.72
CA ASP A 3 30.13 12.52 4.85
C ASP A 3 30.72 13.70 4.08
N PRO A 4 32.03 13.98 4.17
CA PRO A 4 32.66 15.02 3.37
C PRO A 4 32.57 14.77 1.85
N GLN A 5 32.13 13.59 1.40
CA GLN A 5 31.84 13.26 0.00
C GLN A 5 30.36 13.38 -0.40
N GLN A 6 29.44 13.71 0.51
CA GLN A 6 28.05 14.00 0.12
C GLN A 6 27.94 15.45 -0.33
N ASP A 7 27.65 15.66 -1.60
CA ASP A 7 27.20 16.96 -2.10
C ASP A 7 25.95 17.39 -1.32
N PHE A 8 25.90 18.64 -0.88
CA PHE A 8 24.79 19.13 -0.08
C PHE A 8 23.54 19.29 -0.97
N VAL A 9 22.74 18.23 -1.02
CA VAL A 9 21.43 18.21 -1.65
C VAL A 9 20.36 18.31 -0.55
N PRO A 10 19.50 19.34 -0.56
CA PRO A 10 18.44 19.46 0.43
C PRO A 10 17.42 18.32 0.28
N CYS A 11 16.78 17.97 1.39
CA CYS A 11 15.68 16.99 1.39
C CYS A 11 14.51 17.44 0.51
N PHE A 12 13.87 16.49 -0.16
CA PHE A 12 12.64 16.72 -0.91
C PHE A 12 11.46 17.05 0.02
N LYS A 13 10.51 17.83 -0.47
CA LYS A 13 9.28 18.17 0.25
C LYS A 13 8.15 17.23 -0.16
N ALA A 14 7.47 16.65 0.82
CA ALA A 14 6.32 15.76 0.62
C ALA A 14 5.25 16.00 1.69
N GLY A 15 4.11 15.32 1.55
CA GLY A 15 3.03 15.34 2.56
C GLY A 15 3.38 14.63 3.87
N ASP A 16 4.45 13.82 3.90
CA ASP A 16 5.00 13.19 5.10
C ASP A 16 6.46 13.61 5.30
N HIS A 17 6.82 13.98 6.52
CA HIS A 17 8.16 14.49 6.87
C HIS A 17 9.27 13.45 6.75
N ARG A 18 8.94 12.15 6.68
CA ARG A 18 9.89 11.03 6.60
C ARG A 18 10.17 10.59 5.17
N ALA A 19 9.62 11.27 4.16
CA ALA A 19 9.78 10.88 2.75
C ALA A 19 11.23 10.69 2.30
N ASN A 20 12.19 11.35 2.96
CA ASN A 20 13.62 11.27 2.66
C ASN A 20 14.37 10.23 3.52
N GLU A 21 13.68 9.47 4.38
CA GLU A 21 14.33 8.56 5.32
C GLU A 21 15.22 7.56 4.58
N ASN A 22 14.72 6.92 3.52
CA ASN A 22 15.53 6.13 2.61
C ASN A 22 15.13 6.35 1.15
N LEU A 23 16.06 6.05 0.24
CA LEU A 23 15.89 6.23 -1.21
C LEU A 23 14.70 5.45 -1.81
N GLY A 24 14.40 4.24 -1.32
CA GLY A 24 13.25 3.47 -1.80
C GLY A 24 11.92 4.12 -1.44
N LEU A 25 11.81 4.66 -0.21
CA LEU A 25 10.65 5.44 0.22
C LEU A 25 10.51 6.73 -0.59
N LEU A 26 11.61 7.45 -0.81
CA LEU A 26 11.63 8.66 -1.63
C LEU A 26 11.15 8.38 -3.07
N SER A 27 11.61 7.28 -3.68
CA SER A 27 11.15 6.86 -5.02
C SER A 27 9.64 6.65 -5.05
N MET A 28 9.07 6.00 -4.04
CA MET A 28 7.62 5.78 -3.97
C MET A 28 6.84 7.09 -3.79
N HIS A 29 7.34 8.03 -2.98
CA HIS A 29 6.73 9.36 -2.88
C HIS A 29 6.73 10.09 -4.22
N THR A 30 7.84 10.04 -4.95
CA THR A 30 7.95 10.64 -6.30
C THR A 30 6.97 10.01 -7.28
N ILE A 31 6.84 8.68 -7.28
CA ILE A 31 5.87 7.96 -8.13
C ILE A 31 4.43 8.41 -7.87
N TRP A 32 4.02 8.54 -6.60
CA TRP A 32 2.65 8.94 -6.28
C TRP A 32 2.34 10.41 -6.61
N VAL A 33 3.34 11.31 -6.50
CA VAL A 33 3.20 12.70 -6.95
C VAL A 33 3.08 12.77 -8.48
N ARG A 34 3.89 11.99 -9.21
CA ARG A 34 3.80 11.90 -10.67
C ARG A 34 2.45 11.33 -11.12
N GLU A 35 1.94 10.29 -10.44
CA GLU A 35 0.65 9.69 -10.78
C GLU A 35 -0.51 10.68 -10.58
N HIS A 36 -0.47 11.47 -9.52
CA HIS A 36 -1.45 12.54 -9.31
C HIS A 36 -1.46 13.53 -10.49
N ASN A 37 -0.29 14.02 -10.92
CA ASN A 37 -0.18 14.97 -12.02
C ASN A 37 -0.61 14.34 -13.36
N ARG A 38 -0.23 13.08 -13.61
CA ARG A 38 -0.62 12.33 -14.82
C ARG A 38 -2.14 12.21 -14.92
N ILE A 39 -2.79 11.80 -13.83
CA ILE A 39 -4.26 11.71 -13.75
C ILE A 39 -4.89 13.09 -13.95
N ALA A 40 -4.38 14.14 -13.29
CA ALA A 40 -4.92 15.49 -13.43
C ALA A 40 -4.83 16.02 -14.87
N GLU A 41 -3.73 15.75 -15.57
CA GLU A 41 -3.53 16.19 -16.95
C GLU A 41 -4.43 15.44 -17.94
N GLU A 42 -4.62 14.13 -17.74
CA GLU A 42 -5.54 13.32 -18.53
C GLU A 42 -7.00 13.75 -18.30
N LEU A 43 -7.40 13.98 -17.05
CA LEU A 43 -8.73 14.49 -16.69
C LEU A 43 -8.98 15.89 -17.25
N ARG A 44 -7.98 16.77 -17.28
CA ARG A 44 -8.08 18.09 -17.92
C ARG A 44 -8.38 17.98 -19.40
N SER A 45 -7.76 17.00 -20.06
CA SER A 45 -7.95 16.75 -21.50
C SER A 45 -9.35 16.17 -21.77
N LEU A 46 -9.85 15.31 -20.88
CA LEU A 46 -11.18 14.72 -20.97
C LEU A 46 -12.31 15.71 -20.61
N ASN A 47 -12.05 16.59 -19.65
CA ASN A 47 -13.00 17.55 -19.09
C ASN A 47 -12.43 18.98 -19.12
N PRO A 48 -12.36 19.63 -20.30
CA PRO A 48 -11.78 20.98 -20.43
C PRO A 48 -12.51 22.07 -19.62
N HIS A 49 -13.74 21.79 -19.19
CA HIS A 49 -14.57 22.69 -18.36
C HIS A 49 -14.24 22.63 -16.86
N TRP A 50 -13.45 21.66 -16.40
CA TRP A 50 -13.09 21.54 -14.99
C TRP A 50 -12.12 22.63 -14.53
N SER A 51 -12.37 23.19 -13.34
CA SER A 51 -11.44 24.09 -12.68
C SER A 51 -10.19 23.36 -12.16
N GLY A 52 -9.14 24.12 -11.82
CA GLY A 52 -7.95 23.57 -11.18
C GLY A 52 -8.26 22.82 -9.87
N ASP A 53 -9.16 23.37 -9.04
CA ASP A 53 -9.56 22.73 -7.78
C ASP A 53 -10.29 21.40 -8.02
N ARG A 54 -11.18 21.35 -9.02
CA ARG A 54 -11.87 20.11 -9.42
C ARG A 54 -10.87 19.06 -9.89
N LEU A 55 -9.91 19.44 -10.74
CA LEU A 55 -8.87 18.53 -11.23
C LEU A 55 -8.01 17.98 -10.09
N TYR A 56 -7.58 18.85 -9.17
CA TYR A 56 -6.80 18.44 -8.00
C TYR A 56 -7.58 17.46 -7.13
N HIS A 57 -8.83 17.77 -6.79
CA HIS A 57 -9.62 16.93 -5.90
C HIS A 57 -10.02 15.59 -6.52
N GLU A 58 -10.37 15.53 -7.81
CA GLU A 58 -10.65 14.26 -8.49
C GLU A 58 -9.38 13.41 -8.64
N ALA A 59 -8.25 13.99 -9.04
CA ALA A 59 -6.99 13.25 -9.10
C ALA A 59 -6.55 12.74 -7.71
N ARG A 60 -6.68 13.55 -6.66
CA ARG A 60 -6.42 13.15 -5.26
C ARG A 60 -7.32 11.99 -4.84
N LYS A 61 -8.60 12.05 -5.18
CA LYS A 61 -9.59 11.02 -4.86
C LYS A 61 -9.28 9.71 -5.56
N ILE A 62 -8.92 9.74 -6.84
CA ILE A 62 -8.51 8.55 -7.60
C ILE A 62 -7.23 7.96 -7.01
N VAL A 63 -6.19 8.77 -6.75
CA VAL A 63 -4.95 8.28 -6.12
C VAL A 63 -5.23 7.63 -4.76
N GLY A 64 -6.08 8.23 -3.93
CA GLY A 64 -6.52 7.63 -2.67
C GLY A 64 -7.18 6.26 -2.86
N ALA A 65 -8.07 6.14 -3.84
CA ALA A 65 -8.71 4.88 -4.20
C ALA A 65 -7.72 3.84 -4.73
N LEU A 66 -6.74 4.22 -5.55
CA LEU A 66 -5.67 3.33 -6.01
C LEU A 66 -4.87 2.78 -4.82
N MET A 67 -4.47 3.65 -3.89
CA MET A 67 -3.73 3.23 -2.69
C MET A 67 -4.55 2.29 -1.81
N GLN A 68 -5.84 2.57 -1.61
CA GLN A 68 -6.74 1.68 -0.87
C GLN A 68 -6.90 0.33 -1.57
N SER A 69 -7.19 0.33 -2.87
CA SER A 69 -7.38 -0.88 -3.68
C SER A 69 -6.13 -1.76 -3.69
N ILE A 70 -4.95 -1.18 -3.99
CA ILE A 70 -3.65 -1.88 -3.94
C ILE A 70 -3.38 -2.45 -2.55
N THR A 71 -3.61 -1.66 -1.49
CA THR A 71 -3.32 -2.09 -0.12
C THR A 71 -4.17 -3.30 0.28
N TYR A 72 -5.48 -3.25 0.06
CA TYR A 72 -6.39 -4.30 0.53
C TYR A 72 -6.49 -5.51 -0.39
N ARG A 73 -6.32 -5.33 -1.70
CA ARG A 73 -6.48 -6.43 -2.67
C ARG A 73 -5.16 -7.09 -3.05
N SER A 74 -4.07 -6.32 -3.10
CA SER A 74 -2.78 -6.82 -3.60
C SER A 74 -1.77 -7.05 -2.48
N TRP A 75 -1.66 -6.12 -1.52
CA TRP A 75 -0.63 -6.17 -0.49
C TRP A 75 -1.05 -6.99 0.75
N LEU A 76 -2.18 -6.66 1.38
CA LEU A 76 -2.64 -7.28 2.62
C LEU A 76 -2.72 -8.82 2.55
N PRO A 77 -3.24 -9.45 1.49
CA PRO A 77 -3.29 -10.91 1.40
C PRO A 77 -1.91 -11.59 1.48
N LYS A 78 -0.85 -10.93 0.99
CA LYS A 78 0.53 -11.46 1.03
C LYS A 78 1.20 -11.25 2.38
N ILE A 79 0.69 -10.31 3.17
CA ILE A 79 1.24 -9.89 4.45
C ILE A 79 0.55 -10.65 5.58
N LEU A 80 -0.78 -10.63 5.61
CA LEU A 80 -1.62 -11.29 6.61
C LEU A 80 -1.79 -12.80 6.36
N GLY A 81 -1.64 -13.24 5.11
CA GLY A 81 -1.95 -14.61 4.69
C GLY A 81 -3.45 -14.93 4.82
N PRO A 82 -3.87 -16.16 4.46
CA PRO A 82 -5.29 -16.53 4.46
C PRO A 82 -5.98 -16.34 5.81
N ARG A 83 -5.32 -16.75 6.91
CA ARG A 83 -5.89 -16.66 8.26
C ARG A 83 -6.02 -15.21 8.75
N GLY A 84 -5.03 -14.35 8.47
CA GLY A 84 -5.13 -12.94 8.85
C GLY A 84 -6.18 -12.19 8.02
N MET A 85 -6.37 -12.56 6.74
CA MET A 85 -7.47 -12.02 5.93
C MET A 85 -8.85 -12.44 6.48
N GLU A 86 -8.98 -13.67 6.99
CA GLU A 86 -10.19 -14.12 7.68
C GLU A 86 -10.45 -13.30 8.95
N MET A 87 -9.42 -13.05 9.77
CA MET A 87 -9.51 -12.18 10.96
C MET A 87 -9.99 -10.76 10.63
N MET A 88 -9.56 -10.21 9.49
CA MET A 88 -9.98 -8.89 9.01
C MET A 88 -11.46 -8.86 8.56
N GLY A 89 -12.09 -10.01 8.35
CA GLY A 89 -13.45 -10.14 7.80
C GLY A 89 -13.49 -10.38 6.29
N GLY A 90 -12.37 -10.82 5.70
CA GLY A 90 -12.25 -11.19 4.29
C GLY A 90 -12.28 -10.02 3.30
N ASP A 91 -12.42 -10.37 2.03
CA ASP A 91 -12.29 -9.43 0.90
C ASP A 91 -13.55 -8.58 0.67
N SER A 92 -14.68 -8.97 1.27
CA SER A 92 -15.96 -8.27 1.08
C SER A 92 -16.07 -7.04 1.98
N TYR A 93 -16.43 -5.90 1.38
CA TYR A 93 -16.80 -4.69 2.10
C TYR A 93 -18.28 -4.71 2.44
N THR A 94 -18.61 -4.56 3.72
CA THR A 94 -19.98 -4.63 4.24
C THR A 94 -20.67 -3.26 4.33
N GLY A 95 -19.99 -2.19 3.92
CA GLY A 95 -20.49 -0.81 4.05
C GLY A 95 -19.84 -0.04 5.20
N TYR A 96 -20.07 1.28 5.19
CA TYR A 96 -19.58 2.21 6.20
C TYR A 96 -20.41 2.11 7.48
N ASP A 97 -19.74 2.04 8.62
CA ASP A 97 -20.34 2.05 9.95
C ASP A 97 -19.77 3.20 10.78
N SER A 98 -20.62 4.21 11.04
CA SER A 98 -20.25 5.39 11.81
C SER A 98 -19.95 5.12 13.29
N SER A 99 -20.30 3.93 13.82
CA SER A 99 -20.00 3.54 15.19
C SER A 99 -18.58 2.99 15.36
N ILE A 100 -17.91 2.64 14.26
CA ILE A 100 -16.53 2.15 14.28
C ILE A 100 -15.57 3.32 14.43
N ASN A 101 -14.60 3.17 15.34
CA ASN A 101 -13.50 4.13 15.49
C ASN A 101 -12.33 3.78 14.56
N PRO A 102 -12.09 4.56 13.48
CA PRO A 102 -11.01 4.29 12.52
C PRO A 102 -9.64 4.79 13.01
N THR A 103 -9.54 5.38 14.20
CA THR A 103 -8.28 5.91 14.73
C THR A 103 -7.22 4.80 14.80
N ILE A 104 -5.99 5.13 14.39
CA ILE A 104 -4.84 4.25 14.52
C ILE A 104 -4.55 4.00 16.00
N SER A 105 -4.55 2.75 16.42
CA SER A 105 -4.26 2.39 17.80
C SER A 105 -2.75 2.48 18.10
N ASN A 106 -2.43 2.69 19.38
CA ASN A 106 -1.06 2.91 19.81
C ASN A 106 -0.19 1.66 19.56
N GLU A 107 -0.71 0.47 19.87
CA GLU A 107 -0.03 -0.79 19.63
C GLU A 107 0.21 -1.09 18.14
N PHE A 108 -0.70 -0.65 17.26
CA PHE A 108 -0.52 -0.78 15.81
C PHE A 108 0.67 0.09 15.35
N ALA A 109 0.65 1.39 15.66
CA ALA A 109 1.66 2.33 15.19
C ALA A 109 3.03 2.14 15.85
N THR A 110 3.05 1.74 17.12
CA THR A 110 4.26 1.72 17.94
C THR A 110 4.96 0.37 17.94
N ALA A 111 4.23 -0.74 17.71
CA ALA A 111 4.83 -2.08 17.71
C ALA A 111 4.43 -2.93 16.50
N ALA A 112 3.16 -3.25 16.31
CA ALA A 112 2.74 -4.30 15.38
C ALA A 112 3.11 -3.98 13.92
N PHE A 113 2.79 -2.77 13.44
CA PHE A 113 3.10 -2.37 12.06
C PHE A 113 4.60 -2.14 11.80
N ARG A 114 5.43 -2.22 12.84
CA ARG A 114 6.90 -2.22 12.75
C ARG A 114 7.48 -3.60 12.44
N PHE A 115 6.65 -4.64 12.27
CA PHE A 115 7.10 -5.96 11.79
C PHE A 115 7.92 -5.82 10.49
N GLY A 116 7.62 -4.81 9.67
CA GLY A 116 8.35 -4.50 8.44
C GLY A 116 9.86 -4.31 8.63
N HIS A 117 10.33 -3.92 9.82
CA HIS A 117 11.77 -3.80 10.11
C HIS A 117 12.52 -5.14 9.99
N THR A 118 11.83 -6.28 10.12
CA THR A 118 12.42 -7.62 9.93
C THR A 118 12.58 -8.00 8.46
N LEU A 119 11.84 -7.32 7.57
CA LEU A 119 11.81 -7.52 6.11
C LEU A 119 12.81 -6.64 5.37
N VAL A 120 13.40 -5.64 6.05
CA VAL A 120 14.34 -4.70 5.43
C VAL A 120 15.64 -5.42 5.05
N SER A 121 16.02 -5.29 3.78
CA SER A 121 17.29 -5.76 3.24
C SER A 121 18.46 -4.88 3.71
N PRO A 122 19.64 -5.45 4.03
CA PRO A 122 20.84 -4.66 4.33
C PRO A 122 21.42 -3.96 3.08
N ILE A 123 20.93 -4.31 1.90
CA ILE A 123 21.39 -3.77 0.61
C ILE A 123 20.19 -3.18 -0.12
N LEU A 124 20.33 -1.93 -0.56
CA LEU A 124 19.46 -1.32 -1.55
C LEU A 124 20.01 -1.65 -2.95
N PHE A 125 19.32 -2.57 -3.63
CA PHE A 125 19.66 -2.99 -4.98
C PHE A 125 19.29 -1.88 -5.97
N ARG A 126 20.13 -1.70 -6.99
CA ARG A 126 19.96 -0.68 -8.04
C ARG A 126 20.30 -1.30 -9.38
N LEU A 127 19.35 -1.29 -10.31
CA LEU A 127 19.44 -2.01 -11.59
C LEU A 127 19.21 -1.11 -12.81
N ASN A 128 20.01 -1.28 -13.85
CA ASN A 128 19.84 -0.60 -15.14
C ASN A 128 18.64 -1.16 -15.93
N GLU A 129 18.40 -0.64 -17.13
CA GLU A 129 17.34 -1.08 -18.06
C GLU A 129 17.46 -2.55 -18.50
N ASN A 130 18.63 -3.17 -18.35
CA ASN A 130 18.84 -4.58 -18.64
C ASN A 130 18.62 -5.49 -17.43
N TRP A 131 18.21 -4.94 -16.28
CA TRP A 131 18.03 -5.62 -15.00
C TRP A 131 19.35 -6.14 -14.39
N GLU A 132 20.45 -5.45 -14.71
CA GLU A 132 21.79 -5.71 -14.17
C GLU A 132 22.20 -4.58 -13.23
N ALA A 133 23.18 -4.81 -12.36
CA ALA A 133 23.67 -3.75 -11.46
C ALA A 133 24.16 -2.54 -12.26
N ILE A 134 23.77 -1.33 -11.82
CA ILE A 134 24.32 -0.08 -12.39
C ILE A 134 25.83 0.02 -12.11
N PRO A 135 26.61 0.79 -12.91
CA PRO A 135 28.04 0.95 -12.71
C PRO A 135 28.46 1.42 -11.30
N GLU A 136 27.63 2.26 -10.66
CA GLU A 136 27.80 2.75 -9.30
C GLU A 136 27.55 1.66 -8.23
N GLY A 137 27.06 0.48 -8.64
CA GLY A 137 26.81 -0.67 -7.80
C GLY A 137 25.56 -0.54 -6.92
N HIS A 138 25.43 -1.44 -5.94
CA HIS A 138 24.37 -1.37 -4.93
C HIS A 138 24.83 -0.57 -3.70
N LEU A 139 23.88 -0.09 -2.91
CA LEU A 139 24.18 0.63 -1.67
C LEU A 139 23.95 -0.28 -0.45
N LEU A 140 24.86 -0.22 0.52
CA LEU A 140 24.53 -0.63 1.88
C LEU A 140 23.46 0.32 2.44
N LEU A 141 22.53 -0.21 3.20
CA LEU A 141 21.35 0.52 3.64
C LEU A 141 21.72 1.80 4.43
N HIS A 142 22.76 1.76 5.28
CA HIS A 142 23.17 2.95 6.03
C HIS A 142 23.61 4.13 5.14
N LYS A 143 24.05 3.85 3.91
CA LYS A 143 24.43 4.87 2.89
C LYS A 143 23.25 5.37 2.06
N ALA A 144 22.11 4.69 2.14
CA ALA A 144 20.89 5.08 1.45
C ALA A 144 19.94 5.91 2.34
N PHE A 145 20.24 6.04 3.63
CA PHE A 145 19.46 6.88 4.54
C PHE A 145 19.76 8.36 4.34
N PHE A 146 18.71 9.18 4.19
CA PHE A 146 18.82 10.64 4.03
C PHE A 146 19.81 11.07 2.93
N ALA A 147 19.88 10.31 1.83
CA ALA A 147 20.86 10.49 0.76
C ALA A 147 20.20 10.89 -0.58
N PRO A 148 19.45 12.01 -0.65
CA PRO A 148 18.77 12.42 -1.89
C PRO A 148 19.74 12.71 -3.04
N ASP A 149 21.00 13.02 -2.73
CA ASP A 149 22.08 13.20 -3.70
C ASP A 149 22.22 11.99 -4.61
N LYS A 150 22.19 10.77 -4.04
CA LYS A 150 22.32 9.52 -4.81
C LYS A 150 21.19 9.32 -5.82
N MET A 151 19.98 9.79 -5.52
CA MET A 151 18.89 9.75 -6.50
C MET A 151 19.16 10.71 -7.66
N LEU A 152 19.75 11.88 -7.40
CA LEU A 152 20.01 12.89 -8.43
C LEU A 152 21.22 12.55 -9.31
N THR A 153 22.25 11.93 -8.74
CA THR A 153 23.51 11.65 -9.45
C THR A 153 23.57 10.25 -10.04
N ASP A 154 22.91 9.25 -9.44
CA ASP A 154 23.11 7.83 -9.79
C ASP A 154 21.94 7.29 -10.66
N GLY A 155 21.46 8.10 -11.61
CA GLY A 155 20.49 7.67 -12.62
C GLY A 155 19.01 7.77 -12.23
N GLY A 156 18.65 8.57 -11.22
CA GLY A 156 17.25 8.81 -10.86
C GLY A 156 16.65 7.73 -9.97
N MET A 157 15.31 7.67 -9.95
CA MET A 157 14.56 6.68 -9.16
C MET A 157 14.43 5.32 -9.85
N ASP A 158 14.58 5.28 -11.18
CA ASP A 158 14.40 4.09 -12.01
C ASP A 158 15.26 2.90 -11.56
N PRO A 159 16.57 3.07 -11.31
CA PRO A 159 17.38 1.95 -10.82
C PRO A 159 16.94 1.40 -9.47
N ILE A 160 16.48 2.29 -8.58
CA ILE A 160 15.95 1.94 -7.26
C ILE A 160 14.65 1.14 -7.42
N LEU A 161 13.73 1.61 -8.27
CA LEU A 161 12.44 0.93 -8.52
C LEU A 161 12.63 -0.44 -9.15
N ARG A 162 13.54 -0.60 -10.13
CA ARG A 162 13.90 -1.92 -10.66
C ARG A 162 14.47 -2.83 -9.57
N GLY A 163 15.31 -2.30 -8.70
CA GLY A 163 15.82 -3.01 -7.53
C GLY A 163 14.73 -3.51 -6.59
N LEU A 164 13.78 -2.64 -6.24
CA LEU A 164 12.61 -2.97 -5.39
C LEU A 164 11.69 -4.02 -6.02
N MET A 165 11.52 -3.97 -7.34
CA MET A 165 10.70 -4.94 -8.06
C MET A 165 11.40 -6.29 -8.21
N PHE A 166 12.70 -6.30 -8.50
CA PHE A 166 13.41 -7.53 -8.87
C PHE A 166 13.94 -8.31 -7.66
N HIS A 167 14.40 -7.60 -6.62
CA HIS A 167 14.94 -8.22 -5.43
C HIS A 167 13.86 -8.35 -4.35
N GLY A 168 13.81 -9.52 -3.71
CA GLY A 168 12.88 -9.75 -2.61
C GLY A 168 13.29 -9.03 -1.33
N VAL A 169 12.33 -8.90 -0.43
CA VAL A 169 12.56 -8.55 0.97
C VAL A 169 13.53 -9.53 1.64
N ARG A 170 14.11 -9.11 2.77
CA ARG A 170 14.84 -10.02 3.65
C ARG A 170 13.89 -11.13 4.13
N ASP A 171 14.39 -12.36 4.12
CA ASP A 171 13.63 -13.51 4.63
C ASP A 171 13.34 -13.35 6.13
N ILE A 172 12.05 -13.36 6.46
CA ILE A 172 11.50 -13.18 7.82
C ILE A 172 12.02 -14.24 8.79
N LEU A 173 12.40 -15.43 8.31
CA LEU A 173 12.89 -16.53 9.14
C LEU A 173 14.37 -16.38 9.54
N ARG A 174 15.10 -15.42 8.95
CA ARG A 174 16.52 -15.22 9.26
C ARG A 174 16.71 -14.64 10.66
N ARG A 175 17.60 -15.27 11.43
CA ARG A 175 18.07 -14.79 12.75
C ARG A 175 19.47 -14.16 12.64
N PRO A 176 19.80 -13.11 13.42
CA PRO A 176 18.89 -12.32 14.27
C PRO A 176 17.78 -11.66 13.44
N SER A 177 16.62 -11.36 14.04
CA SER A 177 15.42 -10.92 13.29
C SER A 177 15.61 -9.61 12.52
N LEU A 178 16.49 -8.72 13.00
CA LEU A 178 16.90 -7.50 12.32
C LEU A 178 18.36 -7.62 11.87
N ASN A 179 18.69 -6.99 10.75
CA ASN A 179 20.04 -7.04 10.19
C ASN A 179 20.94 -5.92 10.80
N PRO A 180 22.27 -6.07 10.80
CA PRO A 180 23.20 -5.11 11.43
C PRO A 180 23.16 -3.69 10.85
N GLU A 181 22.66 -3.48 9.63
CA GLU A 181 22.49 -2.13 9.09
C GLU A 181 21.40 -1.35 9.84
N LEU A 182 20.48 -2.05 10.52
CA LEU A 182 19.44 -1.48 11.38
C LEU A 182 19.79 -1.49 12.87
N THR A 183 20.64 -2.40 13.35
CA THR A 183 20.96 -2.48 14.79
C THR A 183 22.28 -1.80 15.15
N GLU A 184 23.26 -1.76 14.23
CA GLU A 184 24.59 -1.21 14.52
C GLU A 184 24.91 0.07 13.73
N ARG A 185 24.14 0.37 12.68
CA ARG A 185 24.45 1.43 11.70
C ARG A 185 23.25 2.30 11.35
N LEU A 186 22.16 2.24 12.11
CA LEU A 186 20.98 3.04 11.81
C LEU A 186 21.35 4.52 11.83
N PHE A 187 21.15 5.19 10.70
CA PHE A 187 21.43 6.62 10.51
C PHE A 187 22.87 7.03 10.85
N ALA A 188 23.84 6.12 10.68
CA ALA A 188 25.26 6.41 10.94
C ALA A 188 25.79 7.62 10.14
N MET A 189 25.20 7.89 8.97
CA MET A 189 25.56 9.04 8.12
C MET A 189 24.90 10.36 8.54
N ALA A 190 23.74 10.29 9.22
CA ALA A 190 22.92 11.45 9.58
C ALA A 190 23.05 11.85 11.06
N ASN A 191 23.56 10.96 11.92
CA ASN A 191 23.73 11.19 13.35
C ASN A 191 25.21 11.18 13.76
N GLN A 192 25.50 11.73 14.95
CA GLN A 192 26.85 11.65 15.53
C GLN A 192 27.20 10.23 15.99
N LEU A 193 26.20 9.47 16.41
CA LEU A 193 26.31 8.07 16.82
C LEU A 193 25.35 7.24 15.97
N ALA A 194 25.79 6.06 15.56
CA ALA A 194 24.89 5.07 15.00
C ALA A 194 23.87 4.65 16.05
N LEU A 195 22.63 4.48 15.62
CA LEU A 195 21.52 4.05 16.47
C LEU A 195 21.23 2.56 16.27
N ASP A 196 20.43 2.00 17.18
CA ASP A 196 19.89 0.65 17.10
C ASP A 196 18.36 0.71 16.99
N LEU A 197 17.82 0.32 15.84
CA LEU A 197 16.39 0.32 15.58
C LEU A 197 15.63 -0.68 16.47
N ALA A 198 16.22 -1.82 16.82
CA ALA A 198 15.60 -2.79 17.72
C ALA A 198 15.44 -2.19 19.12
N SER A 199 16.53 -1.65 19.67
CA SER A 199 16.52 -0.98 20.97
C SER A 199 15.59 0.24 20.99
N LEU A 200 15.53 1.02 19.90
CA LEU A 200 14.58 2.12 19.77
C LEU A 200 13.12 1.66 19.76
N ASN A 201 12.79 0.55 19.10
CA ASN A 201 11.41 0.01 19.11
C ASN A 201 11.00 -0.47 20.51
N ILE A 202 11.91 -1.13 21.22
CA ILE A 202 11.70 -1.56 22.61
C ILE A 202 11.47 -0.33 23.50
N GLN A 203 12.39 0.62 23.47
CA GLN A 203 12.30 1.80 24.32
C GLN A 203 11.09 2.67 23.98
N ARG A 204 10.71 2.76 22.69
CA ARG A 204 9.51 3.47 22.25
C ARG A 204 8.23 2.79 22.73
N GLY A 205 8.19 1.45 22.75
CA GLY A 205 7.06 0.71 23.31
C GLY A 205 6.85 1.05 24.79
N ARG A 206 7.94 1.15 25.56
CA ARG A 206 7.92 1.53 26.99
C ARG A 206 7.51 3.00 27.18
N ASP A 207 8.08 3.90 26.39
CA ASP A 207 7.74 5.34 26.36
C ASP A 207 6.24 5.55 26.12
N HIS A 208 5.65 4.79 25.20
CA HIS A 208 4.23 4.86 24.87
C HIS A 208 3.31 4.14 25.86
N GLY A 209 3.86 3.53 26.92
CA GLY A 209 3.09 2.78 27.91
C GLY A 209 2.33 1.59 27.32
N LEU A 210 2.87 0.96 26.28
CA LEU A 210 2.26 -0.24 25.72
C LEU A 210 2.18 -1.34 26.77
N GLN A 211 1.09 -2.10 26.76
CA GLN A 211 1.03 -3.32 27.56
C GLN A 211 2.06 -4.34 27.06
N HIS A 212 2.40 -5.30 27.91
CA HIS A 212 3.33 -6.37 27.53
C HIS A 212 2.72 -7.29 26.46
N TYR A 213 3.59 -7.97 25.71
CA TYR A 213 3.24 -8.90 24.64
C TYR A 213 2.12 -9.87 25.04
N THR A 214 2.21 -10.46 26.22
CA THR A 214 1.28 -11.47 26.70
C THR A 214 -0.12 -10.93 27.01
N ALA A 215 -0.25 -9.65 27.38
CA ALA A 215 -1.55 -9.01 27.54
C ALA A 215 -2.29 -8.93 26.19
N TYR A 216 -1.58 -8.59 25.11
CA TYR A 216 -2.16 -8.60 23.76
C TYR A 216 -2.45 -10.01 23.28
N ALA A 217 -1.47 -10.92 23.37
CA ALA A 217 -1.62 -12.28 22.86
C ALA A 217 -2.76 -13.04 23.56
N TYR A 218 -2.83 -13.00 24.89
CA TYR A 218 -3.79 -13.80 25.66
C TYR A 218 -5.12 -13.07 25.85
N LYS A 219 -5.12 -11.81 26.30
CA LYS A 219 -6.36 -11.13 26.70
C LYS A 219 -7.08 -10.45 25.52
N ILE A 220 -6.33 -9.81 24.63
CA ILE A 220 -6.93 -9.07 23.50
C ILE A 220 -7.19 -10.00 22.32
N CYS A 221 -6.22 -10.83 21.96
CA CYS A 221 -6.30 -11.71 20.79
C CYS A 221 -6.79 -13.12 21.10
N GLY A 222 -6.93 -13.50 22.39
CA GLY A 222 -7.47 -14.80 22.78
C GLY A 222 -6.63 -15.99 22.32
N LEU A 223 -5.31 -15.83 22.19
CA LEU A 223 -4.41 -16.84 21.61
C LEU A 223 -3.84 -17.83 22.63
N GLY A 224 -4.32 -17.82 23.87
CA GLY A 224 -3.89 -18.71 24.95
C GLY A 224 -5.03 -19.56 25.51
N SER A 225 -4.67 -20.65 26.18
CA SER A 225 -5.61 -21.52 26.92
C SER A 225 -5.98 -20.99 28.31
N SER A 226 -5.34 -19.90 28.75
CA SER A 226 -5.51 -19.24 30.05
C SER A 226 -5.59 -17.72 29.86
N GLU A 227 -5.80 -16.96 30.95
CA GLU A 227 -5.79 -15.48 30.91
C GLU A 227 -4.39 -14.87 30.77
N ALA A 228 -3.34 -15.62 31.17
CA ALA A 228 -1.93 -15.23 31.10
C ALA A 228 -1.03 -16.48 31.17
N PRO A 229 0.20 -16.42 30.63
CA PRO A 229 1.18 -17.51 30.78
C PRO A 229 1.76 -17.52 32.20
N ASP A 230 1.85 -18.70 32.80
CA ASP A 230 2.52 -18.94 34.08
C ASP A 230 4.03 -19.19 33.89
N SER A 231 4.42 -19.64 32.69
CA SER A 231 5.80 -19.96 32.34
C SER A 231 6.12 -19.62 30.89
N PHE A 232 7.41 -19.57 30.54
CA PHE A 232 7.83 -19.45 29.15
C PHE A 232 7.45 -20.67 28.29
N ASP A 233 7.15 -21.82 28.92
CA ASP A 233 6.70 -23.01 28.19
C ASP A 233 5.28 -22.87 27.67
N ASP A 234 4.45 -22.02 28.28
CA ASP A 234 3.11 -21.69 27.79
C ASP A 234 3.15 -20.88 26.47
N LEU A 235 4.33 -20.39 26.09
CA LEU A 235 4.58 -19.73 24.81
C LEU A 235 4.92 -20.72 23.68
N ALA A 236 5.08 -22.02 23.96
CA ALA A 236 5.60 -23.01 23.02
C ALA A 236 4.76 -23.16 21.73
N GLU A 237 3.47 -22.86 21.77
CA GLU A 237 2.60 -22.91 20.58
C GLU A 237 2.89 -21.78 19.58
N ARG A 238 3.39 -20.64 20.06
CA ARG A 238 3.64 -19.43 19.26
C ARG A 238 5.12 -19.12 19.09
N ILE A 239 5.96 -19.52 20.03
CA ILE A 239 7.42 -19.43 19.98
C ILE A 239 7.96 -20.85 20.18
N ARG A 240 7.99 -21.63 19.11
CA ARG A 240 8.28 -23.08 19.16
C ARG A 240 9.71 -23.37 19.60
N ASP A 241 10.65 -22.55 19.15
CA ASP A 241 12.07 -22.74 19.44
C ASP A 241 12.36 -22.58 20.96
N PRO A 242 12.78 -23.65 21.65
CA PRO A 242 13.09 -23.59 23.07
C PRO A 242 14.30 -22.71 23.39
N ALA A 243 15.26 -22.55 22.47
CA ALA A 243 16.42 -21.68 22.69
C ALA A 243 15.99 -20.21 22.79
N ILE A 244 15.07 -19.77 21.93
CA ILE A 244 14.49 -18.42 21.98
C ILE A 244 13.74 -18.20 23.30
N ARG A 245 12.97 -19.20 23.74
CA ARG A 245 12.24 -19.12 25.03
C ARG A 245 13.20 -19.01 26.22
N GLU A 246 14.34 -19.68 26.17
CA GLU A 246 15.36 -19.59 27.22
C GLU A 246 16.09 -18.25 27.22
N GLU A 247 16.40 -17.68 26.05
CA GLU A 247 16.93 -16.30 25.95
C GLU A 247 15.93 -15.28 26.52
N LEU A 248 14.64 -15.43 26.18
CA LEU A 248 13.59 -14.58 26.75
C LEU A 248 13.51 -14.73 28.27
N ARG A 249 13.66 -15.95 28.80
CA ARG A 249 13.72 -16.21 30.25
C ARG A 249 14.89 -15.48 30.90
N ALA A 250 16.08 -15.58 30.32
CA ALA A 250 17.29 -14.94 30.83
C ALA A 250 17.18 -13.42 30.85
N VAL A 251 16.52 -12.81 29.85
CA VAL A 251 16.40 -11.35 29.73
C VAL A 251 15.23 -10.77 30.53
N TYR A 252 14.05 -11.39 30.48
CA TYR A 252 12.82 -10.80 31.04
C TYR A 252 12.44 -11.36 32.42
N GLY A 253 12.96 -12.51 32.81
CA GLY A 253 12.67 -13.20 34.08
C GLY A 253 11.26 -13.81 34.16
N HIS A 254 10.23 -13.13 33.64
CA HIS A 254 8.84 -13.55 33.63
C HIS A 254 8.21 -13.32 32.24
N PRO A 255 7.41 -14.26 31.69
CA PRO A 255 6.81 -14.11 30.36
C PRO A 255 5.88 -12.89 30.27
N GLY A 256 5.28 -12.49 31.39
CA GLY A 256 4.48 -11.28 31.54
C GLY A 256 5.21 -9.97 31.28
N ASN A 257 6.54 -9.94 31.22
CA ASN A 257 7.33 -8.71 31.08
C ASN A 257 7.80 -8.45 29.64
N ILE A 258 7.55 -9.37 28.70
CA ILE A 258 8.07 -9.27 27.33
C ILE A 258 7.48 -8.04 26.64
N ASP A 259 8.33 -7.15 26.10
CA ASP A 259 7.88 -6.00 25.30
C ASP A 259 7.12 -6.47 24.05
N LEU A 260 6.01 -5.80 23.71
CA LEU A 260 5.14 -6.22 22.58
C LEU A 260 5.90 -6.41 21.27
N PHE A 261 6.81 -5.49 20.95
CA PHE A 261 7.61 -5.58 19.71
C PHE A 261 8.46 -6.86 19.68
N VAL A 262 9.11 -7.19 20.79
CA VAL A 262 10.00 -8.35 20.90
C VAL A 262 9.22 -9.65 20.81
N GLY A 263 8.14 -9.78 21.58
CA GLY A 263 7.29 -10.97 21.53
C GLY A 263 6.71 -11.20 20.13
N GLY A 264 6.15 -10.16 19.51
CA GLY A 264 5.49 -10.29 18.21
C GLY A 264 6.42 -10.63 17.03
N ILE A 265 7.69 -10.19 17.02
CA ILE A 265 8.66 -10.58 15.98
C ILE A 265 9.32 -11.94 16.23
N LEU A 266 9.20 -12.48 17.45
CA LEU A 266 9.77 -13.77 17.81
C LEU A 266 8.78 -14.92 17.62
N GLU A 267 7.48 -14.62 17.52
CA GLU A 267 6.47 -15.59 17.13
C GLU A 267 6.79 -16.25 15.78
N ASP A 268 6.44 -17.53 15.69
CA ASP A 268 6.45 -18.28 14.45
C ASP A 268 5.47 -17.69 13.43
N VAL A 269 5.97 -17.51 12.21
CA VAL A 269 5.19 -16.92 11.12
C VAL A 269 4.05 -17.84 10.72
N MET A 270 2.84 -17.28 10.61
CA MET A 270 1.68 -18.05 10.13
C MET A 270 1.84 -18.47 8.66
N PRO A 271 1.29 -19.63 8.25
CA PRO A 271 1.34 -20.07 6.85
C PRO A 271 0.81 -19.00 5.88
N GLY A 272 1.64 -18.65 4.89
CA GLY A 272 1.32 -17.63 3.89
C GLY A 272 1.45 -16.17 4.36
N ALA A 273 1.61 -15.92 5.65
CA ALA A 273 1.76 -14.58 6.23
C ALA A 273 3.25 -14.15 6.32
N ARG A 274 3.49 -12.96 6.88
CA ARG A 274 4.84 -12.42 7.16
C ARG A 274 5.03 -12.05 8.64
N MET A 275 4.16 -12.56 9.51
CA MET A 275 4.19 -12.32 10.96
C MET A 275 3.51 -13.46 11.71
N GLY A 276 3.72 -13.49 13.02
CA GLY A 276 3.00 -14.37 13.94
C GLY A 276 1.56 -13.92 14.24
N PRO A 277 0.80 -14.76 14.95
CA PRO A 277 -0.63 -14.56 15.18
C PRO A 277 -0.97 -13.28 15.97
N THR A 278 -0.13 -12.83 16.91
CA THR A 278 -0.44 -11.63 17.71
C THR A 278 -0.38 -10.36 16.87
N PHE A 279 0.65 -10.21 16.04
CA PHE A 279 0.73 -9.08 15.11
C PHE A 279 -0.34 -9.17 14.02
N ALA A 280 -0.66 -10.37 13.54
CA ALA A 280 -1.74 -10.53 12.56
C ALA A 280 -3.10 -10.10 13.14
N CYS A 281 -3.40 -10.45 14.39
CA CYS A 281 -4.59 -10.00 15.11
C CYS A 281 -4.68 -8.46 15.17
N ILE A 282 -3.64 -7.79 15.67
CA ILE A 282 -3.61 -6.32 15.81
C ILE A 282 -3.72 -5.63 14.44
N ILE A 283 -2.98 -6.12 13.44
CA ILE A 283 -2.95 -5.52 12.10
C ILE A 283 -4.29 -5.74 11.39
N ALA A 284 -4.85 -6.96 11.45
CA ALA A 284 -6.14 -7.27 10.84
C ALA A 284 -7.28 -6.45 11.47
N ASP A 285 -7.31 -6.29 12.79
CA ASP A 285 -8.26 -5.41 13.47
C ASP A 285 -8.15 -3.96 12.99
N GLN A 286 -6.93 -3.41 12.94
CA GLN A 286 -6.74 -2.02 12.53
C GLN A 286 -7.19 -1.79 11.08
N PHE A 287 -6.82 -2.67 10.14
CA PHE A 287 -7.25 -2.54 8.74
C PHE A 287 -8.76 -2.77 8.58
N LYS A 288 -9.37 -3.68 9.36
CA LYS A 288 -10.82 -3.82 9.40
C LYS A 288 -11.51 -2.52 9.82
N ARG A 289 -11.03 -1.87 10.89
CA ARG A 289 -11.58 -0.60 11.39
C ARG A 289 -11.34 0.55 10.41
N LEU A 290 -10.18 0.62 9.77
CA LEU A 290 -9.88 1.63 8.75
C LEU A 290 -10.82 1.51 7.53
N ARG A 291 -11.10 0.29 7.07
CA ARG A 291 -12.01 0.07 5.94
C ARG A 291 -13.46 0.39 6.31
N ALA A 292 -13.94 -0.10 7.45
CA ALA A 292 -15.35 0.00 7.81
C ALA A 292 -15.72 1.36 8.43
N GLY A 293 -14.77 2.04 9.08
CA GLY A 293 -14.97 3.35 9.70
C GLY A 293 -14.62 4.55 8.81
N ASP A 294 -14.21 4.33 7.56
CA ASP A 294 -13.93 5.41 6.60
C ASP A 294 -15.13 5.68 5.70
N ARG A 295 -15.77 6.85 5.90
CA ARG A 295 -16.89 7.32 5.06
C ARG A 295 -16.45 7.55 3.61
N LEU A 296 -15.16 7.78 3.37
CA LEU A 296 -14.56 7.98 2.05
C LEU A 296 -13.81 6.73 1.55
N TRP A 297 -14.11 5.56 2.12
CA TRP A 297 -13.64 4.29 1.56
C TRP A 297 -14.08 4.17 0.10
N TYR A 298 -13.17 3.81 -0.82
CA TYR A 298 -13.43 3.89 -2.25
C TYR A 298 -14.60 3.02 -2.75
N GLU A 299 -14.98 1.98 -2.01
CA GLU A 299 -16.16 1.16 -2.35
C GLU A 299 -17.46 1.67 -1.71
N SER A 300 -17.43 2.81 -1.02
CA SER A 300 -18.61 3.42 -0.43
C SER A 300 -19.57 3.89 -1.53
N PRO A 301 -20.89 3.61 -1.40
CA PRO A 301 -21.88 4.06 -2.36
C PRO A 301 -21.84 5.57 -2.59
N GLY A 302 -21.93 5.98 -3.85
CA GLY A 302 -21.96 7.39 -4.25
C GLY A 302 -20.58 8.08 -4.36
N LEU A 303 -19.49 7.43 -3.95
CA LEU A 303 -18.15 7.98 -4.19
C LEU A 303 -17.70 7.81 -5.64
N PHE A 304 -17.90 6.62 -6.21
CA PHE A 304 -17.60 6.31 -7.61
C PHE A 304 -18.83 5.67 -8.25
N THR A 305 -18.97 5.81 -9.57
CA THR A 305 -19.98 5.05 -10.31
C THR A 305 -19.63 3.56 -10.31
N THR A 306 -20.59 2.68 -10.62
CA THR A 306 -20.34 1.23 -10.71
C THR A 306 -19.20 0.89 -11.68
N ALA A 307 -19.18 1.53 -12.86
CA ALA A 307 -18.13 1.35 -13.84
C ALA A 307 -16.75 1.82 -13.33
N GLN A 308 -16.68 3.01 -12.72
CA GLN A 308 -15.45 3.51 -12.11
C GLN A 308 -14.94 2.59 -11.00
N LEU A 309 -15.85 2.04 -10.19
CA LEU A 309 -15.49 1.13 -9.11
C LEU A 309 -14.97 -0.22 -9.63
N ALA A 310 -15.57 -0.77 -10.69
CA ALA A 310 -15.07 -1.97 -11.35
C ALA A 310 -13.64 -1.75 -11.88
N GLU A 311 -13.42 -0.61 -12.56
CA GLU A 311 -12.10 -0.21 -13.07
C GLU A 311 -11.04 -0.08 -11.95
N LEU A 312 -11.40 0.56 -10.83
CA LEU A 312 -10.53 0.70 -9.65
C LEU A 312 -10.21 -0.65 -8.98
N ARG A 313 -11.16 -1.60 -8.96
CA ARG A 313 -10.96 -2.94 -8.39
C ARG A 313 -10.05 -3.81 -9.26
N GLU A 314 -10.10 -3.64 -10.58
CA GLU A 314 -9.30 -4.44 -11.51
C GLU A 314 -7.97 -3.76 -11.84
N ALA A 315 -7.99 -2.77 -12.75
CA ALA A 315 -6.78 -2.09 -13.19
C ALA A 315 -6.16 -1.23 -12.07
N GLY A 316 -7.01 -0.62 -11.23
CA GLY A 316 -6.56 0.22 -10.12
C GLY A 316 -5.82 -0.52 -9.00
N SER A 317 -5.84 -1.85 -8.98
CA SER A 317 -5.13 -2.69 -8.00
C SER A 317 -3.68 -3.00 -8.38
N SER A 318 -3.17 -2.48 -9.50
CA SER A 318 -1.83 -2.78 -10.02
C SER A 318 -0.80 -1.70 -9.67
N LEU A 319 0.02 -1.96 -8.65
CA LEU A 319 1.18 -1.10 -8.35
C LEU A 319 2.20 -1.11 -9.50
N SER A 320 2.34 -2.24 -10.22
CA SER A 320 3.21 -2.33 -11.39
C SER A 320 2.79 -1.36 -12.50
N ARG A 321 1.49 -1.19 -12.75
CA ARG A 321 1.01 -0.19 -13.73
C ARG A 321 1.35 1.23 -13.27
N VAL A 322 1.16 1.55 -11.99
CA VAL A 322 1.53 2.87 -11.45
C VAL A 322 3.03 3.13 -11.64
N ILE A 323 3.89 2.15 -11.40
CA ILE A 323 5.33 2.27 -11.64
C ILE A 323 5.63 2.46 -13.15
N CYS A 324 5.01 1.67 -14.02
CA CYS A 324 5.18 1.76 -15.47
C CYS A 324 4.78 3.13 -16.06
N GLU A 325 3.71 3.77 -15.57
CA GLU A 325 3.24 5.07 -16.09
C GLU A 325 4.09 6.24 -15.59
N ASN A 326 4.85 6.07 -14.50
CA ASN A 326 5.52 7.17 -13.81
C ASN A 326 7.04 7.03 -13.72
N GLY A 327 7.60 5.86 -14.04
CA GLY A 327 9.03 5.66 -14.24
C GLY A 327 9.54 6.38 -15.48
N ASP A 328 10.80 6.81 -15.47
CA ASP A 328 11.39 7.56 -16.60
C ASP A 328 11.67 6.63 -17.80
N ASN A 329 12.08 5.38 -17.54
CA ASN A 329 12.40 4.36 -18.55
C ASN A 329 12.10 2.93 -18.03
N ILE A 330 10.98 2.74 -17.34
CA ILE A 330 10.52 1.41 -16.91
C ILE A 330 9.53 0.88 -17.95
N THR A 331 9.99 -0.06 -18.78
CA THR A 331 9.22 -0.63 -19.90
C THR A 331 8.77 -2.07 -19.67
N GLU A 332 9.34 -2.73 -18.67
CA GLU A 332 9.01 -4.09 -18.24
C GLU A 332 8.75 -4.10 -16.73
N ALA A 333 7.81 -4.92 -16.30
CA ALA A 333 7.54 -5.16 -14.88
C ALA A 333 6.85 -6.52 -14.71
N GLN A 334 6.83 -7.02 -13.47
CA GLN A 334 5.98 -8.15 -13.11
C GLN A 334 4.51 -7.75 -13.04
N MET A 335 3.59 -8.69 -13.28
CA MET A 335 2.15 -8.41 -13.20
C MET A 335 1.72 -7.95 -11.79
N ASP A 336 2.32 -8.53 -10.75
CA ASP A 336 2.07 -8.18 -9.35
C ASP A 336 3.36 -7.74 -8.67
N ALA A 337 3.52 -6.43 -8.45
CA ALA A 337 4.73 -5.82 -7.89
C ALA A 337 5.18 -6.40 -6.54
N PHE A 338 4.30 -7.08 -5.80
CA PHE A 338 4.60 -7.66 -4.51
C PHE A 338 5.04 -9.13 -4.59
N VAL A 339 5.08 -9.72 -5.78
CA VAL A 339 5.62 -11.06 -6.03
C VAL A 339 7.00 -10.93 -6.66
N ARG A 340 8.01 -11.44 -5.96
CA ARG A 340 9.39 -11.44 -6.46
C ARG A 340 9.50 -12.31 -7.74
N PRO A 341 10.13 -11.81 -8.81
CA PRO A 341 10.38 -12.61 -10.01
C PRO A 341 11.55 -13.58 -9.76
N LYS A 342 11.52 -14.74 -10.42
CA LYS A 342 12.64 -15.70 -10.38
C LYS A 342 13.73 -15.32 -11.38
N SER A 343 13.34 -14.73 -12.51
CA SER A 343 14.23 -14.25 -13.55
C SER A 343 13.59 -13.13 -14.35
N ARG A 344 14.38 -12.47 -15.22
CA ARG A 344 13.88 -11.48 -16.18
C ARG A 344 12.73 -12.01 -17.07
N LYS A 345 12.66 -13.32 -17.30
CA LYS A 345 11.58 -13.95 -18.10
C LYS A 345 10.20 -13.86 -17.45
N ASP A 346 10.14 -13.60 -16.15
CA ASP A 346 8.87 -13.43 -15.43
C ASP A 346 8.33 -11.99 -15.54
N LEU A 347 9.10 -11.09 -16.17
CA LEU A 347 8.70 -9.72 -16.44
C LEU A 347 7.97 -9.65 -17.78
N ILE A 348 6.96 -8.81 -17.83
CA ILE A 348 6.15 -8.55 -19.01
C ILE A 348 6.30 -7.09 -19.44
N PRO A 349 6.12 -6.78 -20.73
CA PRO A 349 6.04 -5.40 -21.18
C PRO A 349 4.93 -4.65 -20.44
N CYS A 350 5.19 -3.40 -20.05
CA CYS A 350 4.22 -2.53 -19.38
C CYS A 350 2.91 -2.36 -20.19
N SER A 351 2.96 -2.52 -21.51
CA SER A 351 1.77 -2.51 -22.39
C SER A 351 0.79 -3.65 -22.11
N GLN A 352 1.22 -4.76 -21.51
CA GLN A 352 0.37 -5.91 -21.17
C GLN A 352 -0.24 -5.82 -19.77
N ILE A 353 0.23 -4.89 -18.93
CA ILE A 353 -0.35 -4.67 -17.60
C ILE A 353 -1.58 -3.78 -17.79
N PRO A 354 -2.77 -4.07 -17.23
CA PRO A 354 -3.96 -3.25 -17.44
C PRO A 354 -3.74 -1.76 -17.10
N LYS A 355 -4.24 -0.84 -17.94
CA LYS A 355 -4.21 0.62 -17.69
C LYS A 355 -5.53 1.05 -17.09
N LEU A 356 -5.47 2.01 -16.15
CA LEU A 356 -6.66 2.67 -15.64
C LEU A 356 -7.35 3.45 -16.77
N ASN A 357 -8.60 3.11 -17.07
CA ASN A 357 -9.41 3.78 -18.07
C ASN A 357 -10.09 5.05 -17.50
N LEU A 358 -9.42 6.20 -17.64
CA LEU A 358 -9.95 7.48 -17.15
C LEU A 358 -11.10 8.06 -17.98
N VAL A 359 -11.45 7.47 -19.13
CA VAL A 359 -12.63 7.89 -19.90
C VAL A 359 -13.92 7.76 -19.08
N LEU A 360 -13.95 6.85 -18.11
CA LEU A 360 -15.07 6.68 -17.17
C LEU A 360 -15.29 7.89 -16.24
N TRP A 361 -14.37 8.87 -16.22
CA TRP A 361 -14.49 10.14 -15.50
C TRP A 361 -14.83 11.33 -16.42
N LYS A 362 -15.10 11.07 -17.71
CA LYS A 362 -15.52 12.13 -18.64
C LYS A 362 -16.96 12.54 -18.38
N GLU A 363 -17.18 13.84 -18.18
CA GLU A 363 -18.49 14.46 -18.09
C GLU A 363 -18.91 15.00 -19.47
N CYS A 364 -20.08 14.58 -19.95
CA CYS A 364 -20.67 15.15 -21.16
C CYS A 364 -21.36 16.49 -20.82
N PRO A 365 -21.16 17.55 -21.62
CA PRO A 365 -21.90 18.80 -21.45
C PRO A 365 -23.41 18.56 -21.57
N SER A 366 -24.18 18.98 -20.56
CA SER A 366 -25.65 19.00 -20.67
C SER A 366 -26.09 20.12 -21.63
N PRO A 367 -27.07 19.90 -22.53
CA PRO A 367 -27.62 20.93 -23.41
C PRO A 367 -28.21 22.14 -22.66
N SER A 368 -28.42 22.04 -21.35
CA SER A 368 -28.99 23.10 -20.50
C SER A 368 -27.96 24.07 -19.92
N GLY A 369 -26.65 23.86 -20.15
CA GLY A 369 -25.60 24.68 -19.53
C GLY A 369 -25.46 24.49 -18.02
N THR A 370 -26.26 23.60 -17.42
CA THR A 370 -26.14 23.19 -16.02
C THR A 370 -25.27 21.93 -15.97
N PRO A 371 -24.10 21.94 -15.30
CA PRO A 371 -23.36 20.73 -15.01
C PRO A 371 -24.26 19.77 -14.23
N LEU A 372 -24.46 18.56 -14.75
CA LEU A 372 -25.01 17.47 -13.97
C LEU A 372 -24.00 17.12 -12.88
N GLY A 373 -24.38 17.28 -11.61
CA GLY A 373 -23.51 17.02 -10.46
C GLY A 373 -22.74 18.25 -9.97
N LEU A 374 -23.47 19.28 -9.53
CA LEU A 374 -22.93 20.23 -8.54
C LEU A 374 -22.53 19.42 -7.29
N TYR A 375 -21.25 19.11 -7.18
CA TYR A 375 -20.63 18.72 -5.92
C TYR A 375 -20.85 19.87 -4.94
N SER A 376 -21.72 19.69 -3.95
CA SER A 376 -21.59 20.49 -2.74
C SER A 376 -20.39 19.95 -1.97
N ASP A 377 -19.51 20.83 -1.52
CA ASP A 377 -18.35 20.53 -0.65
C ASP A 377 -18.71 19.78 0.66
N THR A 378 -19.99 19.46 0.86
CA THR A 378 -20.56 18.81 2.04
C THR A 378 -21.02 17.36 1.83
N GLY A 379 -20.85 16.76 0.65
CA GLY A 379 -21.07 15.31 0.46
C GLY A 379 -22.51 14.84 0.70
N VAL A 380 -23.51 15.68 0.38
CA VAL A 380 -24.93 15.28 0.37
C VAL A 380 -25.40 15.20 -1.07
N TYR A 381 -25.94 14.03 -1.44
CA TYR A 381 -26.48 13.73 -2.77
C TYR A 381 -27.98 14.07 -2.78
N PHE A 382 -28.44 14.85 -3.76
CA PHE A 382 -29.87 15.00 -4.05
C PHE A 382 -30.13 14.44 -5.44
N ASP A 383 -30.97 13.40 -5.50
CA ASP A 383 -31.46 12.81 -6.73
C ASP A 383 -32.81 13.49 -7.05
N GLU A 384 -32.87 14.34 -8.08
CA GLU A 384 -34.14 14.87 -8.58
C GLU A 384 -34.54 14.19 -9.90
N PRO A 385 -35.80 13.72 -10.04
CA PRO A 385 -36.25 12.99 -11.21
C PRO A 385 -36.52 13.94 -12.40
N LEU A 386 -35.77 13.76 -13.49
CA LEU A 386 -35.91 14.56 -14.71
C LEU A 386 -37.16 14.18 -15.54
N ASN A 387 -38.11 15.11 -15.63
CA ASN A 387 -39.25 15.04 -16.55
C ASN A 387 -38.85 15.45 -17.98
N ARG A 388 -39.07 14.55 -18.95
CA ARG A 388 -38.72 14.71 -20.38
C ARG A 388 -39.52 15.82 -21.08
N ARG A 389 -38.83 16.78 -21.74
CA ARG A 389 -39.32 17.44 -22.98
C ARG A 389 -38.19 17.66 -23.99
N ARG A 390 -38.42 17.19 -25.23
CA ARG A 390 -37.52 17.29 -26.40
C ARG A 390 -37.63 18.66 -27.08
N ARG A 391 -36.48 19.25 -27.44
CA ARG A 391 -36.31 20.10 -28.64
C ARG A 391 -34.89 19.93 -29.20
N SER A 392 -34.78 19.88 -30.52
CA SER A 392 -33.58 19.54 -31.30
C SER A 392 -32.84 20.77 -31.82
N VAL A 393 -31.50 20.79 -31.73
CA VAL A 393 -30.59 21.63 -32.54
C VAL A 393 -29.28 20.85 -32.81
N SER A 394 -28.73 21.02 -34.01
CA SER A 394 -27.47 20.49 -34.60
C SER A 394 -26.22 21.26 -34.09
N SER A 395 -24.95 20.86 -34.19
CA SER A 395 -24.17 19.74 -34.76
C SER A 395 -22.75 19.78 -34.16
N SER A 396 -21.99 18.71 -34.39
CA SER A 396 -20.52 18.56 -34.34
C SER A 396 -19.84 18.62 -32.97
N ASP A 397 -19.72 17.45 -32.34
CA ASP A 397 -18.49 16.90 -31.76
C ASP A 397 -18.81 15.48 -31.27
N THR A 398 -17.82 14.63 -31.01
CA THR A 398 -17.91 13.18 -30.70
C THR A 398 -18.78 12.77 -29.50
N CYS A 399 -19.55 13.71 -28.92
CA CYS A 399 -20.69 13.45 -28.04
C CYS A 399 -22.02 13.23 -28.83
N ALA A 400 -22.01 13.33 -30.16
CA ALA A 400 -23.16 13.10 -31.02
C ALA A 400 -23.26 11.64 -31.52
N MET A 401 -23.42 10.70 -30.59
CA MET A 401 -24.12 9.44 -30.86
C MET A 401 -25.55 9.67 -30.38
N GLY A 402 -26.43 10.04 -31.30
CA GLY A 402 -27.75 10.57 -30.97
C GLY A 402 -28.58 9.60 -30.14
N GLY A 403 -28.86 9.95 -28.88
CA GLY A 403 -30.01 9.50 -28.07
C GLY A 403 -30.21 7.99 -27.78
N SER A 404 -29.48 7.10 -28.45
CA SER A 404 -29.45 5.65 -28.23
C SER A 404 -28.02 5.13 -28.27
N ASP A 405 -27.17 5.62 -29.18
CA ASP A 405 -25.86 5.00 -29.41
C ASP A 405 -24.80 5.30 -28.33
N ALA A 406 -24.91 6.40 -27.58
CA ALA A 406 -23.99 6.68 -26.46
C ALA A 406 -24.37 5.91 -25.18
N SER A 407 -25.66 5.61 -24.98
CA SER A 407 -26.08 4.68 -23.92
C SER A 407 -25.71 3.26 -24.33
N ILE A 408 -25.85 2.90 -25.60
CA ILE A 408 -25.39 1.62 -26.14
C ILE A 408 -23.87 1.48 -25.97
N LEU A 409 -23.05 2.50 -26.22
CA LEU A 409 -21.60 2.41 -26.00
C LEU A 409 -21.20 2.27 -24.52
N LEU A 410 -21.93 2.93 -23.61
CA LEU A 410 -21.72 2.75 -22.17
C LEU A 410 -22.25 1.39 -21.70
N GLU A 411 -23.40 0.94 -22.20
CA GLU A 411 -23.95 -0.40 -21.96
C GLU A 411 -23.05 -1.49 -22.54
N ASP A 412 -22.46 -1.30 -23.72
CA ASP A 412 -21.52 -2.22 -24.36
C ASP A 412 -20.20 -2.28 -23.58
N ILE A 413 -19.71 -1.15 -23.07
CA ILE A 413 -18.53 -1.10 -22.18
C ILE A 413 -18.86 -1.74 -20.84
N GLU A 414 -20.03 -1.48 -20.27
CA GLU A 414 -20.49 -2.10 -19.03
C GLU A 414 -20.69 -3.61 -19.21
N GLU A 415 -21.24 -4.08 -20.34
CA GLU A 415 -21.36 -5.49 -20.70
C GLU A 415 -20.00 -6.14 -20.94
N GLU A 416 -19.05 -5.44 -21.57
CA GLU A 416 -17.68 -5.93 -21.75
C GLU A 416 -16.95 -6.07 -20.41
N VAL A 417 -17.11 -5.10 -19.51
CA VAL A 417 -16.58 -5.15 -18.14
C VAL A 417 -17.24 -6.29 -17.36
N ASP A 418 -18.56 -6.44 -17.44
CA ASP A 418 -19.29 -7.55 -16.80
C ASP A 418 -18.87 -8.92 -17.35
N ALA A 419 -18.61 -9.02 -18.66
CA ALA A 419 -18.11 -10.23 -19.29
C ALA A 419 -16.68 -10.57 -18.81
N ARG A 420 -15.81 -9.56 -18.64
CA ARG A 420 -14.46 -9.72 -18.09
C ARG A 420 -14.50 -10.14 -16.62
N ILE A 421 -15.38 -9.55 -15.82
CA ILE A 421 -15.61 -9.93 -14.42
C ILE A 421 -16.05 -11.39 -14.33
N LYS A 422 -17.06 -11.81 -15.10
CA LYS A 422 -17.56 -13.20 -15.13
C LYS A 422 -16.49 -14.20 -15.58
N LEU A 423 -15.70 -13.84 -16.60
CA LEU A 423 -14.60 -14.69 -17.08
C LEU A 423 -13.54 -14.87 -16.01
N ARG A 424 -13.20 -13.81 -15.26
CA ARG A 424 -12.20 -13.86 -14.20
C ARG A 424 -12.68 -14.60 -12.96
N GLU A 425 -13.95 -14.44 -12.56
CA GLU A 425 -14.55 -15.25 -11.50
C GLU A 425 -14.55 -16.74 -11.86
N HIS A 426 -14.78 -17.09 -13.12
CA HIS A 426 -14.70 -18.45 -13.60
C HIS A 426 -13.25 -18.99 -13.58
N GLN A 427 -12.26 -18.17 -13.94
CA GLN A 427 -10.84 -18.53 -13.83
C GLN A 427 -10.40 -18.73 -12.36
N LEU A 428 -10.79 -17.82 -11.46
CA LEU A 428 -10.50 -17.93 -10.03
C LEU A 428 -11.19 -19.13 -9.36
N LYS A 429 -12.34 -19.59 -9.88
CA LYS A 429 -13.00 -20.83 -9.45
C LYS A 429 -12.29 -22.09 -9.97
N ARG A 430 -11.71 -22.03 -11.17
CA ARG A 430 -10.91 -23.15 -11.73
C ARG A 430 -9.57 -23.33 -11.02
N ASP A 431 -8.95 -22.26 -10.54
CA ASP A 431 -7.67 -22.32 -9.82
C ASP A 431 -7.81 -22.74 -8.33
N LYS A 432 -9.06 -22.93 -7.85
CA LYS A 432 -9.38 -23.43 -6.50
C LYS A 432 -9.81 -24.92 -6.47
N LEU A 433 -9.85 -25.58 -7.62
CA LEU A 433 -10.00 -27.04 -7.79
C LEU A 433 -8.64 -27.63 -8.12
#